data_AF-A0A432RW79-F1
#
_entry.id   AF-A0A432RW79-F1
#
_cell.length_a   1.000
_cell.length_b   1.000
_cell.length_c   1.000
_cell.angle_alpha   90.00
_cell.angle_beta   90.00
_cell.angle_gamma   90.00
#
_symmetry.space_group_name_H-M   'P 1'
#
loop_
_entity.id
_entity.type
_entity.pdbx_description
1 polymer ?
#
loop_
_entity_poly.entity_id
_entity_poly.type
_entity_poly.pdbx_seq_one_letter_code
_entity_poly.pdbx_strand_id
1 'polypeptide(L)'
;MDGKKIVEEIKEEESFLLKLFQLEKIINKYKMQIIGFFVILILGILGYQVKNYMDEQNLIKTNEAYNKLLQNPNDKNSLEILKENKKLYNLYLLHYAKSVKDLEVVAQKTGIIGNIAKYEIAAIKGDKKSLENYSLTLNAVYKDLALFNLERLYLQDKNHKKAEEIVNQINDKEIKNMAQALLHYGIVK
;
A
#
# COMPACT_ATOMS: atom_id res chain seq x y z
N MET A 1 7.84 -3.09 -72.02
CA MET A 1 7.01 -3.22 -70.79
C MET A 1 7.20 -2.02 -69.86
N ASP A 2 7.88 -0.96 -70.34
CA ASP A 2 8.35 0.18 -69.53
C ASP A 2 7.40 1.37 -69.48
N GLY A 3 6.61 1.61 -70.53
CA GLY A 3 5.71 2.79 -70.57
C GLY A 3 4.61 2.78 -69.49
N LYS A 4 4.12 1.60 -69.08
CA LYS A 4 3.14 1.50 -67.98
C LYS A 4 3.78 1.77 -66.61
N LYS A 5 5.03 1.33 -66.40
CA LYS A 5 5.78 1.62 -65.18
C LYS A 5 6.08 3.12 -65.04
N ILE A 6 6.50 3.77 -66.12
CA ILE A 6 6.77 5.21 -66.14
C ILE A 6 5.49 6.01 -65.82
N VAL A 7 4.33 5.60 -66.34
CA VAL A 7 3.04 6.26 -66.05
C VAL A 7 2.58 6.01 -64.60
N GLU A 8 2.84 4.84 -64.04
CA GLU A 8 2.56 4.54 -62.64
C GLU A 8 3.47 5.34 -61.69
N GLU A 9 4.77 5.44 -61.99
CA GLU A 9 5.73 6.27 -61.25
C GLU A 9 5.31 7.75 -61.26
N ILE A 10 4.93 8.31 -62.42
CA ILE A 10 4.46 9.71 -62.51
C ILE A 10 3.19 9.93 -61.68
N LYS A 11 2.24 8.99 -61.69
CA LYS A 11 1.01 9.10 -60.87
C LYS A 11 1.32 8.99 -59.38
N GLU A 12 2.27 8.17 -59.01
CA GLU A 12 2.70 8.02 -57.62
C GLU A 12 3.36 9.32 -57.12
N GLU A 13 4.23 9.92 -57.93
CA GLU A 13 4.86 11.24 -57.68
C GLU A 13 3.82 12.37 -57.58
N GLU A 14 2.87 12.46 -58.51
CA GLU A 14 1.78 13.45 -58.43
C GLU A 14 0.94 13.27 -57.17
N SER A 15 0.62 12.02 -56.80
CA SER A 15 -0.11 11.73 -55.56
C SER A 15 0.67 12.15 -54.32
N PHE A 16 2.00 12.00 -54.36
CA PHE A 16 2.89 12.40 -53.29
C PHE A 16 2.95 13.93 -53.16
N LEU A 17 3.11 14.64 -54.28
CA LEU A 17 3.10 16.11 -54.32
C LEU A 17 1.76 16.68 -53.83
N LEU A 18 0.63 16.08 -54.21
CA LEU A 18 -0.69 16.48 -53.72
C LEU A 18 -0.84 16.25 -52.23
N LYS A 19 -0.34 15.13 -51.69
CA LYS A 19 -0.31 14.87 -50.24
C LYS A 19 0.55 15.89 -49.51
N LEU A 20 1.71 16.25 -50.05
CA LEU A 20 2.58 17.29 -49.48
C LEU A 20 1.87 18.65 -49.44
N PHE A 21 1.20 19.04 -50.52
CA PHE A 21 0.47 20.30 -50.59
C PHE A 21 -0.73 20.34 -49.62
N GLN A 22 -1.44 19.23 -49.48
CA GLN A 22 -2.52 19.10 -48.49
C GLN A 22 -1.98 19.19 -47.07
N LEU A 23 -0.84 18.54 -46.78
CA LEU A 23 -0.17 18.60 -45.49
C LEU A 23 0.27 20.02 -45.15
N GLU A 24 0.89 20.72 -46.09
CA GLU A 24 1.31 22.11 -45.93
C GLU A 24 0.12 23.03 -45.63
N LYS A 25 -0.99 22.87 -46.36
CA LYS A 25 -2.22 23.64 -46.13
C LYS A 25 -2.81 23.39 -44.74
N ILE A 26 -2.78 22.15 -44.26
CA ILE A 26 -3.25 21.79 -42.91
C ILE A 26 -2.31 22.38 -41.85
N ILE A 27 -1.00 22.23 -42.00
CA ILE A 27 0.00 22.78 -41.08
C ILE A 27 -0.14 24.30 -40.99
N ASN A 28 -0.23 24.99 -42.13
CA ASN A 28 -0.38 26.45 -42.14
C ASN A 28 -1.71 26.91 -41.52
N LYS A 29 -2.80 26.16 -41.72
CA LYS A 29 -4.11 26.45 -41.12
C LYS A 29 -4.12 26.28 -39.60
N TYR A 30 -3.42 25.26 -39.08
CA TYR A 30 -3.44 24.90 -37.67
C TYR A 30 -2.12 25.17 -36.93
N LYS A 31 -1.21 25.98 -37.50
CA LYS A 31 0.14 26.19 -36.97
C LYS A 31 0.16 26.59 -35.49
N MET A 32 -0.77 27.45 -35.08
CA MET A 32 -0.85 27.93 -33.69
C MET A 32 -1.30 26.82 -32.74
N GLN A 33 -2.24 25.99 -33.17
CA GLN A 33 -2.73 24.83 -32.41
C GLN A 33 -1.66 23.74 -32.30
N ILE A 34 -0.92 23.49 -33.39
CA ILE A 34 0.19 22.53 -33.42
C ILE A 34 1.31 22.99 -32.46
N ILE A 35 1.71 24.27 -32.54
CA ILE A 35 2.71 24.84 -31.61
C ILE A 35 2.21 24.74 -30.17
N GLY A 36 0.96 25.14 -29.91
CA GLY A 36 0.36 25.04 -28.58
C GLY A 36 0.38 23.61 -28.03
N PHE A 37 0.06 22.62 -28.86
CA PHE A 37 0.14 21.21 -28.48
C PHE A 37 1.57 20.78 -28.11
N PHE A 38 2.58 21.13 -28.92
CA PHE A 38 3.97 20.81 -28.61
C PHE A 38 4.47 21.51 -27.35
N VAL A 39 4.07 22.76 -27.10
CA VAL A 39 4.40 23.47 -25.85
C VAL A 39 3.82 22.74 -24.64
N ILE A 40 2.54 22.35 -24.69
CA ILE A 40 1.89 21.59 -23.62
C ILE A 40 2.59 20.24 -23.42
N LEU A 41 2.96 19.55 -24.50
CA LEU A 41 3.66 18.27 -24.45
C LEU A 41 5.02 18.41 -23.76
N ILE A 42 5.83 19.41 -24.15
CA ILE A 42 7.13 19.68 -23.54
C ILE A 42 6.97 20.02 -22.05
N LEU A 43 6.03 20.91 -21.72
CA LEU A 43 5.74 21.26 -20.32
C LEU A 43 5.28 20.05 -19.50
N GLY A 44 4.48 19.15 -20.09
CA GLY A 44 4.04 17.91 -19.45
C GLY A 44 5.21 16.97 -19.14
N ILE A 45 6.13 16.78 -20.11
CA ILE A 45 7.33 15.95 -19.92
C ILE A 45 8.25 16.55 -18.85
N LEU A 46 8.51 17.86 -18.90
CA LEU A 46 9.34 18.55 -17.91
C LEU A 46 8.71 18.47 -16.51
N GLY A 47 7.41 18.73 -16.40
CA GLY A 47 6.68 18.64 -15.14
C GLY A 47 6.72 17.23 -14.54
N TYR A 48 6.57 16.19 -15.38
CA TYR A 48 6.68 14.80 -14.96
C TYR A 48 8.08 14.47 -14.42
N GLN A 49 9.15 14.89 -15.11
CA GLN A 49 10.53 14.66 -14.67
C GLN A 49 10.84 15.35 -13.34
N VAL A 50 10.46 16.62 -13.20
CA VAL A 50 10.64 17.37 -11.94
C VAL A 50 9.88 16.70 -10.80
N LYS A 51 8.63 16.28 -11.04
CA LYS A 51 7.83 15.57 -10.05
C LYS A 51 8.50 14.27 -9.62
N ASN A 52 8.96 13.45 -10.57
CA ASN A 52 9.61 12.18 -10.26
C ASN A 52 10.89 12.39 -9.44
N TYR A 53 11.72 13.36 -9.81
CA TYR A 53 12.92 13.71 -9.05
C TYR A 53 12.57 14.13 -7.62
N MET A 54 11.54 14.96 -7.44
CA MET A 54 11.08 15.35 -6.10
C MET A 54 10.53 14.17 -5.30
N ASP A 55 9.76 13.27 -5.93
CA ASP A 55 9.20 12.08 -5.30
C ASP A 55 10.33 11.13 -4.83
N GLU A 56 11.37 10.93 -5.65
CA GLU A 56 12.56 10.13 -5.30
C GLU A 56 13.35 10.75 -4.15
N GLN A 57 13.63 12.05 -4.22
CA GLN A 57 14.34 12.76 -3.15
C GLN A 57 13.57 12.72 -1.83
N ASN A 58 12.24 12.85 -1.88
CA ASN A 58 11.39 12.72 -0.71
C ASN A 58 11.43 11.29 -0.13
N LEU A 59 11.44 10.28 -0.98
CA LEU A 59 11.57 8.87 -0.55
C LEU A 59 12.90 8.64 0.17
N ILE A 60 14.02 9.11 -0.40
CA ILE A 60 15.35 8.99 0.22
C ILE A 60 15.36 9.71 1.58
N LYS A 61 14.96 10.98 1.60
CA LYS A 61 14.94 11.83 2.81
C LYS A 61 14.12 11.21 3.93
N THR A 62 12.93 10.68 3.61
CA THR A 62 12.03 10.08 4.61
C THR A 62 12.51 8.72 5.11
N ASN A 63 13.17 7.92 4.27
CA ASN A 63 13.81 6.68 4.69
C ASN A 63 15.01 6.93 5.62
N GLU A 64 15.85 7.91 5.30
CA GLU A 64 16.96 8.31 6.18
C GLU A 64 16.45 8.80 7.54
N ALA A 65 15.39 9.61 7.54
CA ALA A 65 14.75 10.06 8.77
C ALA A 65 14.18 8.89 9.59
N TYR A 66 13.56 7.91 8.94
CA TYR A 66 13.09 6.69 9.61
C TYR A 66 14.24 5.91 10.25
N ASN A 67 15.35 5.73 9.53
CA ASN A 67 16.54 5.04 10.07
C ASN A 67 17.15 5.78 11.28
N LYS A 68 17.16 7.12 11.26
CA LYS A 68 17.59 7.92 12.42
C LYS A 68 16.65 7.73 13.61
N LEU A 69 15.34 7.69 13.38
CA LEU A 69 14.36 7.45 14.43
C LEU A 69 14.46 6.03 15.01
N LEU A 70 14.84 5.03 14.21
CA LEU A 70 15.12 3.68 14.71
C LEU A 70 16.24 3.65 15.75
N GLN A 71 17.25 4.51 15.57
CA GLN A 71 18.39 4.64 16.49
C GLN A 71 18.07 5.59 17.66
N ASN A 72 17.36 6.68 17.38
CA ASN A 72 16.97 7.69 18.36
C ASN A 72 15.50 8.11 18.14
N PRO A 73 14.55 7.46 18.83
CA PRO A 73 13.12 7.75 18.69
C PRO A 73 12.69 9.16 19.13
N ASN A 74 13.57 9.89 19.82
CA ASN A 74 13.30 11.23 20.33
C ASN A 74 13.79 12.35 19.38
N ASP A 75 14.36 12.01 18.22
CA ASP A 75 14.79 13.00 17.22
C ASP A 75 13.58 13.68 16.57
N LYS A 76 13.25 14.88 17.08
CA LYS A 76 12.12 15.68 16.59
C LYS A 76 12.28 16.10 15.13
N ASN A 77 13.50 16.36 14.67
CA ASN A 77 13.74 16.79 13.29
C ASN A 77 13.45 15.63 12.32
N SER A 78 14.00 14.45 12.62
CA SER A 78 13.72 13.25 11.84
C SER A 78 12.23 12.89 11.88
N LEU A 79 11.53 13.11 13.00
CA LEU A 79 10.08 12.91 13.10
C LEU A 79 9.29 13.85 12.19
N GLU A 80 9.63 15.14 12.12
CA GLU A 80 8.95 16.08 11.21
C GLU A 80 9.17 15.70 9.75
N ILE A 81 10.40 15.34 9.37
CA ILE A 81 10.72 14.87 8.02
C ILE A 81 9.89 13.62 7.68
N LEU A 82 9.81 12.65 8.60
CA LEU A 82 9.11 11.40 8.34
C LEU A 82 7.62 11.60 8.02
N LYS A 83 6.96 12.62 8.58
CA LYS A 83 5.54 12.93 8.32
C LYS A 83 5.24 13.21 6.86
N GLU A 84 6.23 13.64 6.06
CA GLU A 84 6.10 13.84 4.62
C GLU A 84 5.77 12.50 3.90
N ASN A 85 6.19 11.36 4.45
CA ASN A 85 5.81 10.02 3.99
C ASN A 85 4.80 9.37 4.94
N LYS A 86 3.51 9.59 4.66
CA LYS A 86 2.40 9.10 5.49
C LYS A 86 2.44 7.59 5.75
N LYS A 87 2.87 6.78 4.78
CA LYS A 87 2.92 5.31 4.94
C LYS A 87 3.97 4.93 5.98
N LEU A 88 5.18 5.46 5.83
CA LEU A 88 6.30 5.18 6.73
C LEU A 88 6.08 5.79 8.12
N TYR A 89 5.47 6.98 8.18
CA TYR A 89 5.04 7.60 9.44
C TYR A 89 4.01 6.76 10.19
N ASN A 90 2.99 6.22 9.51
CA ASN A 90 2.01 5.34 10.16
C ASN A 90 2.67 4.04 10.66
N LEU A 91 3.64 3.50 9.92
CA LEU A 91 4.40 2.32 10.36
C LEU A 91 5.22 2.63 11.61
N TYR A 92 5.89 3.79 11.63
CA TYR A 92 6.62 4.28 12.79
C TYR A 92 5.71 4.41 14.02
N LEU A 93 4.52 5.00 13.87
CA LEU A 93 3.56 5.14 14.95
C LEU A 93 3.10 3.78 15.49
N LEU A 94 2.91 2.78 14.63
CA LEU A 94 2.61 1.41 15.05
C LEU A 94 3.77 0.82 15.85
N HIS A 95 4.99 0.90 15.31
CA HIS A 95 6.17 0.29 15.93
C HIS A 95 6.53 0.88 17.30
N TYR A 96 6.29 2.18 17.49
CA TYR A 96 6.62 2.90 18.72
C TYR A 96 5.42 3.22 19.62
N ALA A 97 4.25 2.63 19.36
CA ALA A 97 3.10 2.78 20.25
C ALA A 97 3.44 2.20 21.63
N LYS A 98 3.29 3.00 22.69
CA LYS A 98 3.61 2.59 24.08
C LYS A 98 2.37 2.30 24.91
N SER A 99 1.20 2.64 24.37
CA SER A 99 -0.07 2.52 25.06
C SER A 99 -1.20 2.18 24.10
N VAL A 100 -2.28 1.65 24.65
CA VAL A 100 -3.55 1.48 23.94
C VAL A 100 -4.01 2.78 23.28
N LYS A 101 -3.81 3.93 23.96
CA LYS A 101 -4.20 5.24 23.43
C LYS A 101 -3.42 5.60 22.16
N ASP A 102 -2.13 5.27 22.12
CA ASP A 102 -1.31 5.47 20.92
C ASP A 102 -1.78 4.54 19.79
N LEU A 103 -2.07 3.28 20.11
CA LEU A 103 -2.62 2.32 19.14
C LEU A 103 -3.99 2.73 18.61
N GLU A 104 -4.84 3.39 19.40
CA GLU A 104 -6.15 3.89 18.95
C GLU A 104 -5.99 4.93 17.83
N VAL A 105 -4.92 5.73 17.84
CA VAL A 105 -4.59 6.65 16.74
C VAL A 105 -4.20 5.89 15.47
N VAL A 106 -3.48 4.77 15.62
CA VAL A 106 -3.04 3.92 14.51
C VAL A 106 -4.20 3.07 13.96
N ALA A 107 -5.12 2.61 14.82
CA ALA A 107 -6.28 1.81 14.45
C ALA A 107 -7.28 2.56 13.55
N GLN A 108 -7.25 3.89 13.55
CA GLN A 108 -8.01 4.74 12.64
C GLN A 108 -7.41 4.79 11.22
N LYS A 109 -6.18 4.30 11.01
CA LYS A 109 -5.54 4.25 9.69
C LYS A 109 -6.13 3.11 8.85
N THR A 110 -5.96 3.20 7.53
CA THR A 110 -6.46 2.19 6.59
C THR A 110 -5.39 1.12 6.30
N GLY A 111 -5.84 -0.01 5.75
CA GLY A 111 -4.96 -1.10 5.33
C GLY A 111 -4.35 -1.88 6.49
N ILE A 112 -3.20 -2.50 6.23
CA ILE A 112 -2.52 -3.45 7.12
C ILE A 112 -2.20 -2.83 8.48
N ILE A 113 -1.70 -1.60 8.51
CA ILE A 113 -1.26 -0.93 9.75
C ILE A 113 -2.43 -0.74 10.73
N GLY A 114 -3.57 -0.25 10.24
CA GLY A 114 -4.76 -0.08 11.09
C GLY A 114 -5.39 -1.42 11.48
N ASN A 115 -5.29 -2.44 10.62
CA ASN A 115 -5.73 -3.80 10.94
C ASN A 115 -4.89 -4.39 12.09
N ILE A 116 -3.57 -4.30 12.02
CA ILE A 116 -2.67 -4.76 13.09
C ILE A 116 -2.96 -4.05 14.42
N ALA A 117 -3.08 -2.71 14.41
CA ALA A 117 -3.36 -1.95 15.62
C ALA A 117 -4.69 -2.35 16.29
N LYS A 118 -5.74 -2.67 15.51
CA LYS A 118 -7.02 -3.16 16.06
C LYS A 118 -6.86 -4.49 16.78
N TYR A 119 -6.06 -5.40 16.23
CA TYR A 119 -5.74 -6.66 16.90
C TYR A 119 -4.97 -6.42 18.19
N GLU A 120 -3.91 -5.61 18.16
CA GLU A 120 -3.09 -5.34 19.34
C GLU A 120 -3.91 -4.73 20.47
N ILE A 121 -4.80 -3.77 20.17
CA ILE A 121 -5.74 -3.22 21.16
C ILE A 121 -6.62 -4.31 21.78
N ALA A 122 -7.22 -5.16 20.95
CA ALA A 122 -8.12 -6.20 21.41
C ALA A 122 -7.39 -7.25 22.27
N ALA A 123 -6.18 -7.64 21.86
CA ALA A 123 -5.34 -8.59 22.58
C ALA A 123 -4.85 -8.03 23.92
N ILE A 124 -4.37 -6.78 23.95
CA ILE A 124 -3.92 -6.11 25.18
C ILE A 124 -5.07 -5.93 26.17
N LYS A 125 -6.26 -5.54 25.70
CA LYS A 125 -7.45 -5.36 26.55
C LYS A 125 -8.08 -6.69 26.99
N GLY A 126 -7.72 -7.82 26.37
CA GLY A 126 -8.40 -9.10 26.59
C GLY A 126 -9.88 -9.07 26.17
N ASP A 127 -10.25 -8.21 25.21
CA ASP A 127 -11.62 -8.05 24.76
C ASP A 127 -12.00 -9.17 23.78
N LYS A 128 -12.63 -10.23 24.31
CA LYS A 128 -13.11 -11.36 23.52
C LYS A 128 -14.00 -10.94 22.34
N LYS A 129 -14.91 -9.99 22.54
CA LYS A 129 -15.83 -9.56 21.47
C LYS A 129 -15.05 -8.88 20.35
N SER A 130 -14.08 -8.04 20.69
CA SER A 130 -13.24 -7.38 19.68
C SER A 130 -12.34 -8.37 18.94
N LEU A 131 -11.78 -9.37 19.63
CA LEU A 131 -10.98 -10.43 19.01
C LEU A 131 -11.82 -11.33 18.08
N GLU A 132 -13.06 -11.66 18.48
CA GLU A 132 -14.01 -12.42 17.64
C GLU A 132 -14.38 -11.64 16.38
N ASN A 133 -14.73 -10.37 16.52
CA ASN A 133 -15.02 -9.52 15.36
C ASN A 133 -13.80 -9.38 14.44
N TYR A 134 -12.60 -9.30 15.02
CA TYR A 134 -11.36 -9.23 14.26
C TYR A 134 -11.09 -10.52 13.48
N SER A 135 -11.28 -11.70 14.07
CA SER A 135 -11.04 -12.98 13.39
C SER A 135 -12.04 -13.24 12.25
N LEU A 136 -13.21 -12.60 12.28
CA LEU A 136 -14.21 -12.61 11.22
C LEU A 136 -13.95 -11.56 10.11
N THR A 137 -13.03 -10.62 10.33
CA THR A 137 -12.72 -9.58 9.35
C THR A 137 -12.03 -10.18 8.12
N LEU A 138 -12.55 -9.88 6.93
CA LEU A 138 -11.94 -10.31 5.67
C LEU A 138 -10.52 -9.73 5.55
N ASN A 139 -9.55 -10.57 5.22
CA ASN A 139 -8.12 -10.23 5.13
C ASN A 139 -7.50 -9.72 6.44
N ALA A 140 -8.01 -10.15 7.60
CA ALA A 140 -7.33 -9.89 8.88
C ALA A 140 -5.93 -10.53 8.91
N VAL A 141 -4.91 -9.70 9.10
CA VAL A 141 -3.49 -10.09 9.01
C VAL A 141 -3.12 -11.08 10.12
N TYR A 142 -3.71 -10.91 11.29
CA TYR A 142 -3.43 -11.72 12.49
C TYR A 142 -4.64 -12.56 12.92
N LYS A 143 -5.44 -13.04 11.95
CA LYS A 143 -6.66 -13.81 12.22
C LYS A 143 -6.41 -14.98 13.18
N ASP A 144 -5.43 -15.81 12.87
CA ASP A 144 -5.16 -17.03 13.64
C ASP A 144 -4.53 -16.74 15.01
N LEU A 145 -3.76 -15.65 15.13
CA LEU A 145 -3.30 -15.15 16.42
C LEU A 145 -4.44 -14.58 17.28
N ALA A 146 -5.47 -14.00 16.67
CA ALA A 146 -6.67 -13.57 17.38
C ALA A 146 -7.48 -14.76 17.90
N LEU A 147 -7.61 -15.82 17.09
CA LEU A 147 -8.22 -17.08 17.52
C LEU A 147 -7.42 -17.73 18.66
N PHE A 148 -6.09 -17.77 18.56
CA PHE A 148 -5.25 -18.28 19.65
C PHE A 148 -5.40 -17.47 20.95
N ASN A 149 -5.52 -16.14 20.87
CA ASN A 149 -5.81 -15.33 22.06
C ASN A 149 -7.21 -15.57 22.61
N LEU A 150 -8.21 -15.77 21.76
CA LEU A 150 -9.56 -16.12 22.19
C LEU A 150 -9.59 -17.46 22.93
N GLU A 151 -8.93 -18.48 22.39
CA GLU A 151 -8.79 -19.78 23.04
C GLU A 151 -8.25 -19.60 24.47
N ARG A 152 -7.12 -18.90 24.62
CA ARG A 152 -6.52 -18.60 25.93
C ARG A 152 -7.51 -17.94 26.88
N LEU A 153 -8.26 -16.93 26.42
CA LEU A 153 -9.26 -16.22 27.23
C LEU A 153 -10.42 -17.14 27.64
N TYR A 154 -10.90 -18.00 26.75
CA TYR A 154 -11.96 -18.97 27.09
C TYR A 154 -11.47 -20.07 28.04
N LEU A 155 -10.20 -20.47 27.96
CA LEU A 155 -9.59 -21.37 28.94
C LEU A 155 -9.47 -20.71 30.33
N GLN A 156 -9.11 -19.42 30.39
CA GLN A 156 -9.11 -18.66 31.65
C GLN A 156 -10.51 -18.62 32.30
N ASP A 157 -11.56 -18.56 31.48
CA ASP A 157 -12.95 -18.62 31.92
C ASP A 157 -13.45 -20.06 32.19
N LYS A 158 -12.57 -21.06 32.14
CA LYS A 158 -12.88 -22.50 32.28
C LYS A 158 -13.87 -23.03 31.23
N ASN A 159 -14.03 -22.33 30.11
CA ASN A 159 -14.89 -22.72 29.01
C ASN A 159 -14.11 -23.56 27.97
N HIS A 160 -13.78 -24.79 28.36
CA HIS A 160 -13.01 -25.72 27.53
C HIS A 160 -13.67 -26.03 26.19
N LYS A 161 -15.00 -26.19 26.19
CA LYS A 161 -15.74 -26.47 24.96
C LYS A 161 -15.55 -25.35 23.95
N LYS A 162 -15.66 -24.08 24.38
CA LYS A 162 -15.49 -22.96 23.47
C LYS A 162 -14.05 -22.80 23.01
N ALA A 163 -13.08 -23.04 23.89
CA ALA A 163 -11.68 -23.06 23.53
C ALA A 163 -11.40 -24.10 22.43
N GLU A 164 -11.89 -25.33 22.58
CA GLU A 164 -11.74 -26.41 21.59
C GLU A 164 -12.38 -26.03 20.23
N GLU A 165 -13.59 -25.44 20.25
CA GLU A 165 -14.24 -24.91 19.04
C GLU A 165 -13.38 -23.87 18.31
N ILE A 166 -12.63 -23.05 19.05
CA ILE A 166 -11.76 -22.00 18.49
C ILE A 166 -10.49 -22.61 17.87
N VAL A 167 -9.86 -23.58 18.53
CA VAL A 167 -8.67 -24.27 17.99
C VAL A 167 -8.95 -24.87 16.61
N ASN A 168 -10.16 -25.37 16.40
CA ASN A 168 -10.57 -25.95 15.12
C ASN A 168 -10.67 -24.93 13.98
N GLN A 169 -10.81 -23.63 14.28
CA GLN A 169 -10.90 -22.55 13.29
C GLN A 169 -9.53 -22.01 12.85
N ILE A 170 -8.45 -22.38 13.56
CA ILE A 170 -7.08 -21.98 13.24
C ILE A 170 -6.59 -22.77 12.03
N ASN A 171 -6.03 -22.06 11.05
CA ASN A 171 -5.59 -22.63 9.77
C ASN A 171 -4.08 -22.78 9.70
N ASP A 172 -3.34 -21.83 10.26
CA ASP A 172 -1.90 -21.88 10.42
C ASP A 172 -1.50 -23.07 11.28
N LYS A 173 -0.67 -23.96 10.71
CA LYS A 173 -0.31 -25.23 11.34
C LYS A 173 0.51 -25.02 12.62
N GLU A 174 1.40 -24.04 12.65
CA GLU A 174 2.27 -23.81 13.81
C GLU A 174 1.44 -23.23 14.97
N ILE A 175 0.61 -22.23 14.69
CA ILE A 175 -0.32 -21.67 15.69
C ILE A 175 -1.29 -22.75 16.17
N LYS A 176 -1.81 -23.59 15.28
CA LYS A 176 -2.72 -24.68 15.65
C LYS A 176 -2.05 -25.71 16.57
N ASN A 177 -0.79 -26.05 16.32
CA ASN A 177 -0.04 -26.95 17.21
C ASN A 177 0.14 -26.32 18.60
N MET A 178 0.47 -25.03 18.67
CA MET A 178 0.58 -24.30 19.95
C MET A 178 -0.77 -24.25 20.67
N ALA A 179 -1.86 -23.99 19.94
CA ALA A 179 -3.23 -24.00 20.45
C ALA A 179 -3.62 -25.37 21.01
N GLN A 180 -3.36 -26.46 20.29
CA GLN A 180 -3.62 -27.81 20.79
C GLN A 180 -2.83 -28.15 22.05
N ALA A 181 -1.55 -27.73 22.11
CA ALA A 181 -0.75 -27.88 23.32
C ALA A 181 -1.33 -27.07 24.48
N LEU A 182 -1.78 -25.84 24.24
CA LEU A 182 -2.43 -25.01 25.25
C LEU A 182 -3.77 -25.61 25.73
N LEU A 183 -4.58 -26.17 24.84
CA LEU A 183 -5.81 -26.87 25.19
C LEU A 183 -5.55 -28.06 26.13
N HIS A 184 -4.46 -28.81 25.91
CA HIS A 184 -4.15 -30.02 26.68
C HIS A 184 -3.41 -29.72 28.00
N TYR A 185 -2.49 -28.76 28.00
CA TYR A 185 -1.60 -28.48 29.13
C TYR A 185 -1.86 -27.14 29.82
N GLY A 186 -2.63 -26.24 29.21
CA GLY A 186 -2.86 -24.86 29.66
C GLY A 186 -3.72 -24.72 30.92
N ILE A 187 -4.05 -25.84 31.57
CA ILE A 187 -4.71 -25.87 32.87
C ILE A 187 -3.75 -26.51 33.87
N VAL A 188 -2.87 -25.72 34.45
CA VAL A 188 -2.30 -26.05 35.76
C VAL A 188 -2.81 -24.99 36.74
N LYS A 189 -3.90 -25.37 37.43
CA LYS A 189 -4.58 -24.78 38.60
C LYS A 189 -4.53 -23.26 38.79
#